data_AF-A0A822IRR3-F1
#
_entry.id   AF-A0A822IRR3-F1
#
_cell.length_a   1.000
_cell.length_b   1.000
_cell.length_c   1.000
_cell.angle_alpha   90.00
_cell.angle_beta   90.00
_cell.angle_gamma   90.00
#
_symmetry.space_group_name_H-M   'P 1'
#
loop_
_entity.id
_entity.type
_entity.pdbx_description
1 polymer ?
#
loop_
_entity_poly.entity_id
_entity_poly.type
_entity_poly.pdbx_seq_one_letter_code
_entity_poly.pdbx_strand_id
1 'polypeptide(L)' 'MPEADIWRDLSSEDVREFIQWALDNWKPKTPVNPVWHPVIRRTWSQLDASFETSKKQILAGMEETLFTHREE' A
#
# COMPACT_ATOMS: atom_id res chain seq x y z
N MET A 1 -13.64 6.73 24.89
CA MET A 1 -14.76 6.13 24.15
C MET A 1 -14.22 4.86 23.52
N PRO A 2 -14.69 3.65 23.87
CA PRO A 2 -14.25 2.46 23.16
C PRO A 2 -14.93 2.51 21.79
N GLU A 3 -14.14 2.73 20.73
CA GLU A 3 -14.58 2.48 19.36
C GLU A 3 -15.02 1.01 19.33
N ALA A 4 -16.33 0.78 19.32
CA ALA A 4 -16.89 -0.54 19.26
C ALA A 4 -16.30 -1.21 18.02
N ASP A 5 -15.56 -2.30 18.22
CA ASP A 5 -15.09 -3.16 17.16
C ASP A 5 -16.35 -3.77 16.49
N ILE A 6 -16.92 -3.01 15.56
CA ILE A 6 -18.05 -3.41 14.70
C ILE A 6 -17.66 -4.59 13.80
N TRP A 7 -16.38 -4.91 13.77
CA TRP A 7 -15.81 -6.02 13.07
C TRP A 7 -15.79 -7.22 14.01
N ARG A 8 -16.54 -8.28 13.65
CA ARG A 8 -16.46 -9.55 14.38
C ARG A 8 -15.02 -10.07 14.33
N ASP A 9 -14.65 -10.84 15.35
CA ASP A 9 -13.41 -11.61 15.35
C ASP A 9 -13.41 -12.51 14.10
N LEU A 10 -12.66 -12.10 13.08
CA LEU A 10 -12.58 -12.79 11.81
C LEU A 10 -11.70 -14.03 11.98
N SER A 11 -12.14 -15.17 11.47
CA SER A 11 -11.30 -16.35 11.46
C SER A 11 -10.08 -16.11 10.58
N SER A 12 -9.00 -16.85 10.84
CA SER A 12 -7.76 -16.69 10.06
C SER A 12 -7.96 -16.92 8.56
N GLU A 13 -9.00 -17.66 8.18
CA GLU A 13 -9.42 -17.88 6.81
C GLU A 13 -10.00 -16.60 6.18
N ASP A 14 -10.99 -15.97 6.82
CA ASP A 14 -11.57 -14.71 6.35
C ASP A 14 -10.52 -13.61 6.22
N VAL A 15 -9.60 -13.52 7.19
CA VAL A 15 -8.51 -12.54 7.17
C VAL A 15 -7.65 -12.71 5.90
N ARG A 16 -7.38 -13.94 5.49
CA ARG A 16 -6.62 -14.21 4.25
C ARG A 16 -7.40 -13.76 3.02
N GLU A 17 -8.70 -14.00 2.98
CA GLU A 17 -9.54 -13.54 1.87
C GLU A 17 -9.57 -12.01 1.76
N PHE A 18 -9.68 -11.30 2.90
CA PHE A 18 -9.59 -9.83 2.92
C PHE A 18 -8.23 -9.32 2.46
N ILE A 19 -7.13 -9.96 2.87
CA ILE A 19 -5.79 -9.60 2.42
C ILE A 19 -5.66 -9.84 0.92
N GLN A 20 -6.15 -10.98 0.42
CA GLN A 20 -6.09 -11.32 -0.99
C GLN A 20 -6.90 -10.35 -1.85
N TRP A 21 -8.11 -10.02 -1.41
CA TRP A 21 -8.94 -9.00 -2.05
C TRP A 21 -8.27 -7.63 -2.04
N ALA A 22 -7.66 -7.27 -0.90
CA ALA A 22 -6.92 -6.03 -0.76
C ALA A 22 -5.76 -5.96 -1.77
N LEU A 23 -4.99 -7.04 -1.94
CA LEU A 23 -3.89 -7.10 -2.90
C LEU A 23 -4.36 -7.01 -4.35
N ASP A 24 -5.42 -7.73 -4.70
CA ASP A 24 -5.97 -7.75 -6.06
C ASP A 24 -6.56 -6.40 -6.49
N ASN A 25 -7.18 -5.67 -5.54
CA ASN A 25 -7.81 -4.39 -5.79
C ASN A 25 -6.88 -3.19 -5.51
N TRP A 26 -5.72 -3.41 -4.91
CA TRP A 26 -4.78 -2.35 -4.58
C TRP A 26 -4.24 -1.72 -5.85
N LYS A 27 -4.37 -0.39 -5.93
CA LYS A 27 -3.85 0.42 -7.03
C LYS A 27 -3.10 1.61 -6.47
N PRO A 28 -1.90 1.90 -7.00
CA PRO A 28 -1.12 3.05 -6.57
C PRO A 28 -1.94 4.34 -6.76
N LYS A 29 -1.87 5.25 -5.77
CA LYS A 29 -2.63 6.52 -5.71
C LYS A 29 -4.14 6.40 -5.49
N THR A 30 -4.66 5.22 -5.18
CA THR A 30 -6.09 5.06 -4.85
C THR A 30 -6.31 5.29 -3.36
N PRO A 31 -7.23 6.19 -2.96
CA PRO A 31 -7.51 6.43 -1.55
C PRO A 31 -8.18 5.22 -0.89
N VAL A 32 -7.75 4.88 0.32
CA VAL A 32 -8.39 3.85 1.14
C VAL A 32 -9.79 4.31 1.54
N ASN A 33 -10.80 3.46 1.33
CA ASN A 33 -12.15 3.76 1.79
C ASN A 33 -12.25 3.53 3.32
N PRO A 34 -12.69 4.52 4.12
CA PRO A 34 -12.81 4.38 5.58
C PRO A 34 -13.86 3.34 6.01
N VAL A 35 -14.76 2.95 5.11
CA VAL A 35 -15.79 1.91 5.34
C VAL A 35 -15.20 0.50 5.26
N TRP A 36 -13.99 0.32 4.71
CA TRP A 36 -13.37 -1.00 4.60
C TRP A 36 -12.84 -1.52 5.93
N HIS A 37 -12.77 -2.85 6.01
CA HIS A 37 -12.24 -3.56 7.16
C HIS A 37 -10.83 -3.07 7.53
N PRO A 38 -10.50 -2.91 8.83
CA PRO A 38 -9.19 -2.42 9.28
C PRO A 38 -8.01 -3.26 8.74
N VAL A 39 -8.23 -4.56 8.49
CA VAL A 39 -7.25 -5.44 7.82
C VAL A 39 -6.87 -4.91 6.44
N ILE A 40 -7.85 -4.60 5.59
CA ILE A 40 -7.63 -4.05 4.25
C ILE A 40 -6.87 -2.73 4.34
N ARG A 41 -7.30 -1.85 5.26
CA ARG A 41 -6.68 -0.53 5.48
C ARG A 41 -5.21 -0.67 5.85
N ARG A 42 -4.87 -1.56 6.80
CA ARG A 42 -3.47 -1.86 7.16
C ARG A 42 -2.68 -2.43 5.99
N THR A 43 -3.25 -3.33 5.21
CA THR A 43 -2.57 -3.92 4.04
C THR A 43 -2.27 -2.84 2.99
N TRP A 44 -3.25 -2.02 2.64
CA TRP A 44 -3.07 -0.95 1.66
C TRP A 44 -2.06 0.11 2.11
N SER A 45 -2.09 0.49 3.40
CA SER A 45 -1.11 1.43 3.95
C SER A 45 0.32 0.88 3.91
N GLN A 46 0.52 -0.42 4.13
CA GLN A 46 1.84 -1.05 3.99
C GLN A 46 2.30 -1.08 2.53
N LEU A 47 1.41 -1.44 1.61
CA LEU A 47 1.71 -1.46 0.17
C LEU A 47 2.05 -0.06 -0.35
N ASP A 48 1.31 0.96 0.08
CA ASP A 48 1.55 2.35 -0.33
C ASP A 48 2.93 2.84 0.15
N ALA A 49 3.30 2.54 1.41
CA ALA A 49 4.62 2.85 1.95
C ALA A 49 5.76 2.13 1.18
N SER A 50 5.57 0.86 0.84
CA SER A 50 6.52 0.10 0.01
C SER A 50 6.62 0.64 -1.41
N PHE A 51 5.49 1.04 -2.01
CA PHE A 51 5.45 1.59 -3.35
C PHE A 51 6.14 2.96 -3.44
N GLU A 52 5.85 3.86 -2.51
CA GLU A 52 6.50 5.18 -2.46
C GLU A 52 8.02 5.05 -2.24
N THR A 53 8.45 4.08 -1.43
CA THR A 53 9.88 3.77 -1.25
C THR A 53 10.52 3.30 -2.56
N SER A 54 9.88 2.36 -3.26
CA SER A 54 10.40 1.80 -4.50
C SER A 54 10.43 2.85 -5.63
N LYS A 55 9.36 3.64 -5.75
CA LYS A 55 9.26 4.75 -6.72
C LYS A 55 10.34 5.81 -6.49
N LYS A 56 10.62 6.18 -5.23
CA LYS A 56 11.71 7.13 -4.92
C LYS A 56 13.07 6.63 -5.39
N GLN A 57 13.36 5.33 -5.23
CA GLN A 57 14.63 4.76 -5.69
C GLN A 57 14.75 4.75 -7.21
N ILE A 58 13.67 4.40 -7.93
CA ILE A 58 13.65 4.42 -9.39
C ILE A 58 13.82 5.86 -9.92
N LEU A 59 13.12 6.83 -9.33
CA LEU A 59 13.25 8.24 -9.72
C LEU A 59 14.69 8.75 -9.48
N ALA A 60 15.24 8.47 -8.30
CA ALA A 60 16.60 8.88 -7.94
C ALA A 60 17.67 8.29 -8.90
N GLY A 61 17.51 7.02 -9.32
CA GLY A 61 18.43 6.39 -10.29
C GLY A 61 18.28 6.91 -11.74
N MET A 62 17.09 7.39 -12.12
CA MET A 62 16.86 8.00 -13.44
C MET A 62 17.42 9.42 -13.55
N GLU A 63 17.51 10.16 -12.44
CA GLU A 63 18.16 11.47 -12.42
C GLU A 63 19.67 11.32 -12.59
N GLU A 64 20.31 10.36 -11.92
CA GLU A 64 21.77 10.19 -11.97
C GLU A 64 22.30 9.78 -13.37
N THR A 65 21.52 9.04 -14.15
CA THR A 65 21.90 8.65 -15.52
C THR A 65 21.77 9.79 -16.54
N LEU A 66 21.01 10.84 -16.25
CA LEU A 66 20.87 11.99 -17.14
C LEU A 66 22.01 13.01 -16.97
N PHE A 67 22.66 13.04 -15.80
CA PHE A 67 23.75 13.97 -15.50
C PHE A 67 25.15 13.46 -15.92
N THR A 68 25.35 12.16 -16.14
CA THR A 68 26.68 11.61 -16.53
C THR A 68 27.01 11.72 -18.02
N HIS A 69 26.05 12.09 -18.89
CA HIS A 69 26.28 12.22 -20.34
C HIS A 69 26.52 13.66 -20.83
N ARG A 70 26.92 14.58 -19.94
CA ARG A 70 27.24 15.98 -20.32
C ARG A 70 28.50 16.51 -19.62
N GLU A 71 29.60 15.78 -19.68
CA GLU A 71 30.94 16.37 -19.57
C GLU A 71 31.83 15.69 -20.63
N GLU A 72 31.82 16.27 -21.83
CA GLU A 72 32.83 16.10 -22.89
C GLU A 72 33.81 17.28 -22.81
#